data_AF-X1A6J2-F1
#
_entry.id   AF-X1A6J2-F1
#
_cell.length_a   1.000
_cell.length_b   1.000
_cell.length_c   1.000
_cell.angle_alpha   90.00
_cell.angle_beta   90.00
_cell.angle_gamma   90.00
#
_symmetry.space_group_name_H-M   'P 1'
#
loop_
_entity.id
_entity.type
_entity.pdbx_description
1 polymer ?
#
loop_
_entity_poly.entity_id
_entity_poly.type
_entity_poly.pdbx_seq_one_letter_code
_entity_poly.pdbx_strand_id
1 'polypeptide(L)'
;MLKVIKKFLKAGVIEADKLYQTEEGTPQGGVLSPTLSNIYLHYILDLWMEKIIKRDRQGYVELLRYCDDFVILVQYKNEAEKILKELGERLNKFGLDLSKEKTRLIEF
;
A
#
# COMPACT_ATOMS: atom_id res chain seq x y z
N MET A 1 -1.33 5.95 19.28
CA MET A 1 -1.27 6.55 17.93
C MET A 1 -1.40 5.52 16.80
N LEU A 2 -0.65 4.41 16.81
CA LEU A 2 -0.76 3.32 15.81
C LEU A 2 -2.16 2.65 15.70
N LYS A 3 -2.91 2.58 16.80
CA LYS A 3 -4.28 2.04 16.81
C LYS A 3 -5.28 2.89 16.01
N VAL A 4 -5.02 4.18 15.87
CA VAL A 4 -5.91 5.12 15.18
C VAL A 4 -5.77 4.94 13.68
N ILE A 5 -4.53 4.89 13.17
CA ILE A 5 -4.23 4.60 11.75
C ILE A 5 -4.82 3.23 11.33
N LYS A 6 -4.66 2.21 12.18
CA LYS A 6 -5.22 0.87 11.92
C LYS A 6 -6.76 0.83 11.94
N LYS A 7 -7.41 1.68 12.74
CA LYS A 7 -8.88 1.85 12.75
C LYS A 7 -9.37 2.64 11.54
N PHE A 8 -8.66 3.66 11.09
CA PHE A 8 -9.03 4.45 9.92
C PHE A 8 -8.88 3.67 8.60
N LEU A 9 -7.83 2.84 8.47
CA LEU A 9 -7.69 1.93 7.32
C LEU A 9 -8.80 0.87 7.28
N LYS A 10 -9.25 0.37 8.45
CA LYS A 10 -10.44 -0.49 8.53
C LYS A 10 -11.76 0.25 8.25
N ALA A 11 -11.86 1.53 8.63
CA ALA A 11 -13.07 2.32 8.43
C ALA A 11 -13.30 2.70 6.95
N GLY A 12 -12.24 2.93 6.17
CA GLY A 12 -12.35 3.17 4.73
C GLY A 12 -12.90 1.99 3.92
N VAL A 13 -12.85 0.76 4.46
CA VAL A 13 -13.45 -0.44 3.86
C VAL A 13 -14.91 -0.66 4.32
N ILE A 14 -15.34 -0.04 5.42
CA ILE A 14 -16.69 -0.20 5.99
C ILE A 14 -17.67 0.89 5.53
N GLU A 15 -17.20 1.95 4.88
CA GLU A 15 -18.08 3.00 4.35
C GLU A 15 -18.68 2.71 2.97
N ALA A 16 -18.29 1.58 2.34
CA ALA A 16 -18.82 1.18 1.04
C ALA A 16 -20.15 0.41 1.10
N ASP A 17 -20.66 0.06 2.30
CA ASP A 17 -21.84 -0.85 2.39
C ASP A 17 -22.94 -0.40 3.36
N LYS A 18 -22.83 0.76 4.02
CA LYS A 18 -23.97 1.39 4.73
C LYS A 18 -23.91 2.91 4.70
N LEU A 19 -24.54 3.50 3.69
CA LEU A 19 -24.99 4.88 3.67
C LEU A 19 -25.99 5.11 4.81
N TYR A 20 -25.59 5.81 5.86
CA TYR A 20 -26.53 6.47 6.75
C TYR A 20 -26.77 7.89 6.23
N GLN A 21 -28.03 8.20 5.90
CA GLN A 21 -28.49 9.56 5.61
C GLN A 21 -28.21 10.45 6.81
N THR A 22 -27.47 11.55 6.61
CA THR A 22 -27.48 12.69 7.51
C THR A 22 -28.30 13.81 6.89
N GLU A 23 -29.44 14.11 7.50
CA GLU A 23 -30.14 15.38 7.35
C GLU A 23 -29.29 16.45 8.06
N GLU A 24 -28.98 17.52 7.32
CA GLU A 24 -28.28 18.74 7.76
C GLU A 24 -26.79 18.63 8.17
N GLY A 25 -25.90 19.05 7.26
CA GLY A 25 -24.65 19.73 7.65
C GLY A 25 -23.36 18.89 7.75
N THR A 26 -22.86 18.40 6.61
CA THR A 26 -21.46 17.94 6.33
C THR A 26 -20.85 16.83 7.22
N PRO A 27 -20.61 15.62 6.67
CA PRO A 27 -19.52 14.78 7.14
C PRO A 27 -18.25 15.22 6.41
N GLN A 28 -17.48 16.14 7.01
CA GLN A 28 -16.08 16.34 6.59
C GLN A 28 -15.27 15.09 6.95
N GLY A 29 -15.26 14.11 6.03
CA GLY A 29 -14.21 13.09 5.94
C GLY A 29 -12.87 13.78 5.69
N GLY A 30 -12.20 14.13 6.79
CA GLY A 30 -11.12 15.12 6.81
C GLY A 30 -9.91 14.79 5.94
N VAL A 31 -9.33 15.86 5.36
CA VAL A 31 -8.10 15.94 4.56
C VAL A 31 -6.88 15.21 5.16
N LEU A 32 -6.95 14.81 6.43
CA LEU A 32 -5.96 14.01 7.14
C LEU A 32 -5.84 12.56 6.65
N SER A 33 -6.92 11.95 6.14
CA SER A 33 -6.91 10.53 5.76
C SER A 33 -5.90 10.19 4.64
N PRO A 34 -5.86 10.93 3.51
CA PRO A 34 -4.87 10.68 2.45
C PRO A 34 -3.42 10.87 2.91
N THR A 35 -3.17 11.88 3.74
CA THR A 35 -1.83 12.18 4.27
C THR A 35 -1.35 11.08 5.22
N LEU A 36 -2.20 10.63 6.14
CA LEU A 36 -1.84 9.57 7.09
C LEU A 36 -1.60 8.22 6.41
N SER A 37 -2.40 7.87 5.40
CA SER A 37 -2.18 6.67 4.59
C SER A 37 -0.86 6.74 3.83
N ASN A 38 -0.51 7.90 3.26
CA ASN A 38 0.76 8.09 2.58
C ASN A 38 1.98 7.98 3.51
N ILE A 39 1.89 8.53 4.73
CA ILE A 39 2.93 8.37 5.75
C ILE A 39 3.06 6.90 6.15
N TYR A 40 1.94 6.19 6.31
CA TYR A 40 1.96 4.78 6.65
C TYR A 40 2.64 3.94 5.56
N LEU A 41 2.25 4.13 4.30
CA LEU A 41 2.87 3.49 3.13
C LEU A 41 4.36 3.78 3.05
N HIS A 42 4.79 4.99 3.39
CA HIS A 42 6.21 5.32 3.42
C HIS A 42 7.03 4.41 4.34
N TYR A 43 6.54 4.13 5.54
CA TYR A 43 7.27 3.27 6.49
C TYR A 43 7.22 1.79 6.13
N ILE A 44 6.09 1.30 5.63
CA ILE A 44 5.90 -0.14 5.40
C ILE A 44 6.43 -0.59 4.04
N LEU A 45 6.38 0.30 3.03
CA LEU A 45 6.73 0.04 1.63
C LEU A 45 7.99 0.78 1.22
N ASP A 46 8.01 2.12 1.20
CA ASP A 46 9.13 2.89 0.63
C ASP A 46 10.47 2.57 1.33
N LEU A 47 10.49 2.64 2.67
CA LEU A 47 11.70 2.33 3.45
C LEU A 47 12.11 0.86 3.35
N TRP A 48 11.15 -0.05 3.21
CA TRP A 48 11.43 -1.48 3.04
C TRP A 48 12.05 -1.75 1.67
N MET A 49 11.51 -1.14 0.61
CA MET A 49 12.06 -1.22 -0.74
C MET A 49 13.50 -0.68 -0.79
N GLU A 50 13.73 0.51 -0.22
CA GLU A 50 15.03 1.18 -0.29
C GLU A 50 16.11 0.47 0.54
N LYS A 51 15.78 0.06 1.78
CA LYS A 51 16.81 -0.43 2.72
C LYS A 51 17.06 -1.93 2.65
N ILE A 52 16.08 -2.70 2.18
CA ILE A 52 16.13 -4.17 2.17
C ILE A 52 16.15 -4.64 0.72
N ILE A 53 15.13 -4.32 -0.07
CA ILE A 53 15.00 -4.90 -1.41
C ILE A 53 16.10 -4.42 -2.36
N LYS A 54 16.36 -3.11 -2.47
CA LYS A 54 17.43 -2.62 -3.35
C LYS A 54 18.83 -3.08 -2.94
N ARG A 55 19.03 -3.45 -1.67
CA ARG A 55 20.32 -3.96 -1.16
C ARG A 55 20.49 -5.46 -1.39
N ASP A 56 19.41 -6.23 -1.27
CA ASP A 56 19.43 -7.69 -1.35
C ASP A 56 19.25 -8.23 -2.78
N ARG A 57 19.14 -7.34 -3.77
CA ARG A 57 18.93 -7.69 -5.18
C ARG A 57 20.15 -7.35 -6.01
N GLN A 58 20.43 -8.20 -6.99
CA GLN A 58 21.58 -8.03 -7.87
C GLN A 58 21.23 -7.14 -9.07
N GLY A 59 19.99 -7.20 -9.54
CA GLY A 59 19.50 -6.40 -10.66
C GLY A 59 18.98 -5.03 -10.24
N TYR A 60 18.71 -4.20 -11.24
CA TYR A 60 18.02 -2.93 -11.05
C TYR A 60 16.61 -3.15 -10.46
N VAL A 61 16.30 -2.44 -9.37
CA VAL A 61 14.98 -2.40 -8.75
C VAL A 61 14.62 -0.96 -8.41
N GLU A 62 13.44 -0.51 -8.81
CA GLU A 62 12.95 0.85 -8.51
C GLU A 62 11.46 0.86 -8.16
N LEU A 63 11.08 1.67 -7.17
CA LEU A 63 9.69 1.85 -6.75
C LEU A 63 9.20 3.21 -7.25
N LEU A 64 8.16 3.20 -8.09
CA LEU A 64 7.43 4.40 -8.49
C LEU A 64 6.07 4.38 -7.79
N ARG A 65 5.80 5.35 -6.93
CA ARG A 65 4.55 5.41 -6.15
C ARG A 65 3.79 6.72 -6.36
N TYR A 66 2.48 6.62 -6.50
CA TYR A 66 1.53 7.72 -6.52
C TYR A 66 0.38 7.42 -5.56
N CYS A 67 0.35 8.10 -4.41
CA CYS A 67 -0.59 7.81 -3.32
C CYS A 67 -0.55 6.32 -2.91
N ASP A 68 -1.66 5.60 -3.11
CA ASP A 68 -1.85 4.18 -2.83
C ASP A 68 -1.45 3.27 -4.00
N ASP A 69 -1.35 3.81 -5.22
CA ASP A 69 -0.92 3.07 -6.40
C ASP A 69 0.61 3.09 -6.54
N PHE A 70 1.20 1.97 -6.95
CA PHE A 70 2.64 1.88 -7.17
C PHE A 70 3.01 0.85 -8.25
N VAL A 71 4.17 1.06 -8.85
CA VAL A 71 4.81 0.17 -9.81
C VAL A 71 6.22 -0.14 -9.31
N ILE A 72 6.59 -1.42 -9.32
CA ILE A 72 7.95 -1.85 -9.01
C ILE A 72 8.59 -2.33 -10.31
N LEU A 73 9.63 -1.63 -10.74
CA LEU A 73 10.45 -2.02 -11.88
C LEU A 73 11.53 -2.96 -11.39
N VAL A 74 11.71 -4.08 -12.08
CA VAL A 74 12.69 -5.11 -11.72
C VAL A 74 13.35 -5.64 -12.99
N GLN A 75 14.68 -5.73 -12.98
CA GLN A 75 15.44 -6.19 -14.13
C GLN A 75 15.25 -7.69 -14.42
N TYR A 76 15.20 -8.52 -13.38
CA TYR A 76 15.13 -9.97 -13.52
C TYR A 76 13.80 -10.54 -13.05
N LYS A 77 13.17 -11.38 -13.89
CA LYS A 77 11.88 -12.02 -13.60
C LYS A 77 11.87 -12.80 -12.29
N ASN A 78 12.93 -13.58 -12.02
CA ASN A 78 13.06 -14.35 -10.79
C ASN A 78 13.12 -13.45 -9.53
N GLU A 79 13.69 -12.25 -9.63
CA GLU A 79 13.66 -11.26 -8.56
C GLU A 79 12.27 -10.63 -8.44
N ALA A 80 11.59 -10.37 -9.55
CA ALA A 80 10.23 -9.83 -9.55
C ALA A 80 9.24 -10.77 -8.84
N GLU A 81 9.30 -12.08 -9.12
CA GLU A 81 8.47 -13.09 -8.46
C GLU A 81 8.76 -13.18 -6.95
N LYS A 82 10.04 -13.10 -6.55
CA LYS A 82 10.44 -13.08 -5.14
C LYS A 82 9.94 -11.82 -4.43
N ILE A 83 10.14 -10.65 -5.04
CA ILE A 83 9.68 -9.36 -4.49
C ILE A 83 8.15 -9.37 -4.34
N LEU A 84 7.41 -9.89 -5.32
CA LEU A 84 5.96 -10.00 -5.24
C LEU A 84 5.50 -10.85 -4.05
N LYS A 85 6.15 -11.99 -3.82
CA LYS A 85 5.86 -12.85 -2.66
C LYS A 85 6.19 -12.14 -1.34
N GLU A 86 7.39 -11.58 -1.23
CA GLU A 86 7.83 -10.88 -0.02
C GLU A 86 6.97 -9.63 0.28
N LEU A 87 6.52 -8.92 -0.75
CA LEU A 87 5.59 -7.80 -0.64
C LEU A 87 4.26 -8.25 -0.05
N GLY A 88 3.72 -9.37 -0.54
CA GLY A 88 2.50 -9.96 0.02
C GLY A 88 2.66 -10.32 1.50
N GLU A 89 3.76 -10.95 1.88
CA GLU A 89 4.05 -11.28 3.29
C GLU A 89 4.27 -10.02 4.14
N ARG A 90 4.94 -9.00 3.58
CA ARG A 90 5.18 -7.71 4.24
C ARG A 90 3.86 -7.02 4.54
N LEU A 91 3.01 -6.82 3.54
CA LEU A 91 1.73 -6.13 3.69
C LEU A 91 0.79 -6.87 4.65
N ASN A 92 0.75 -8.20 4.59
CA ASN A 92 -0.02 -9.03 5.53
C ASN A 92 0.36 -8.78 6.99
N LYS A 93 1.66 -8.64 7.30
CA LYS A 93 2.14 -8.30 8.66
C LYS A 93 1.60 -6.96 9.16
N PHE A 94 1.28 -6.05 8.24
CA PHE A 94 0.71 -4.74 8.52
C PHE A 94 -0.81 -4.68 8.39
N GLY A 95 -1.46 -5.82 8.11
CA GLY A 95 -2.92 -5.94 7.96
C GLY A 95 -3.44 -5.34 6.65
N LEU A 96 -2.62 -5.35 5.60
CA LEU A 96 -2.99 -4.95 4.25
C LEU A 96 -2.90 -6.16 3.32
N ASP A 97 -3.83 -6.24 2.38
CA ASP A 97 -3.86 -7.28 1.37
C ASP A 97 -3.52 -6.72 -0.02
N LEU A 98 -2.76 -7.48 -0.80
CA LEU A 98 -2.57 -7.17 -2.21
C LEU A 98 -3.86 -7.49 -2.97
N SER A 99 -4.36 -6.53 -3.73
CA SER A 99 -5.46 -6.78 -4.67
C SER A 99 -4.97 -7.69 -5.80
N LYS A 100 -5.40 -8.95 -5.78
CA LYS A 100 -5.04 -9.96 -6.80
C LYS A 100 -5.49 -9.57 -8.20
N GLU A 101 -6.53 -8.76 -8.32
CA GLU A 101 -7.09 -8.33 -9.61
C GLU A 101 -6.28 -7.19 -10.25
N LYS A 102 -5.70 -6.32 -9.42
CA LYS A 102 -4.87 -5.18 -9.86
C LYS A 102 -3.40 -5.54 -10.01
N THR A 103 -2.91 -6.52 -9.26
CA THR A 103 -1.49 -6.87 -9.26
C THR A 103 -1.16 -7.72 -10.49
N ARG A 104 -0.32 -7.17 -11.39
CA ARG A 104 0.11 -7.85 -12.61
C ARG A 104 1.62 -7.80 -12.72
N LEU A 105 2.23 -8.91 -13.11
CA LEU A 105 3.62 -8.97 -13.53
C LEU A 105 3.61 -8.83 -15.06
N ILE A 106 4.18 -7.73 -15.55
CA ILE A 106 4.21 -7.40 -16.97
C ILE A 106 5.69 -7.40 -17.39
N GLU A 107 6.01 -8.20 -18.40
CA GLU A 107 7.33 -8.23 -19.03
C GLU A 107 7.36 -7.18 -20.15
N PHE A 108 8.45 -6.44 -20.26
CA PHE A 108 8.67 -5.42 -21.29
C PHE A 108 10.10 -5.45 -21.79
#